data_AF-A0A4Y8WBH1-F1
#
_entry.id   AF-A0A4Y8WBH1-F1
#
_cell.length_a   1.000
_cell.length_b   1.000
_cell.length_c   1.000
_cell.angle_alpha   90.00
_cell.angle_beta   90.00
_cell.angle_gamma   90.00
#
_symmetry.space_group_name_H-M   'P 1'
#
loop_
_entity.id
_entity.type
_entity.pdbx_description
1 polymer ?
#
loop_
_entity_poly.entity_id
_entity_poly.type
_entity_poly.pdbx_seq_one_letter_code
_entity_poly.pdbx_strand_id
1 'polypeptide(L)'
;MRGTNFIKQHLLITLITGFSSLMFAVWIWHWQSFVQQYVYPHVVSQLLQEQYLRDQIQSGKFVSTEIPEFSTSFTLPGKELIALSEGAFVSHEQLIEALSSRDRHRDELEAKVEALTRQGVEVDWALAALNTQYQDSKRLLSVVALGELKVRLFVSERKEDRGRIILNVNDAVIAKLMENGGEYTLRSNGTCIRVSARIESVFDEHHPIDAAIGRLHLDDYHQLFAGARDGSREAVVVLKEDAERCVIK
;
A
#
# COMPACT_ATOMS: atom_id res chain seq x y z
N MET A 1 -34.68 49.48 -54.91
CA MET A 1 -33.70 49.22 -56.00
C MET A 1 -32.41 48.60 -55.43
N ARG A 2 -32.42 47.30 -55.07
CA ARG A 2 -31.23 46.59 -54.51
C ARG A 2 -30.87 45.28 -55.24
N GLY A 3 -31.68 44.79 -56.18
CA GLY A 3 -31.46 43.48 -56.82
C GLY A 3 -30.46 43.47 -58.00
N THR A 4 -30.30 44.57 -58.74
CA THR A 4 -29.47 44.59 -59.96
C THR A 4 -27.97 44.72 -59.71
N ASN A 5 -27.56 45.32 -58.58
CA ASN A 5 -26.14 45.45 -58.22
C ASN A 5 -25.54 44.14 -57.66
N PHE A 6 -26.35 43.34 -56.97
CA PHE A 6 -25.92 42.07 -56.39
C PHE A 6 -25.61 41.01 -57.47
N ILE A 7 -26.46 40.93 -58.50
CA ILE A 7 -26.27 40.00 -59.63
C ILE A 7 -25.03 40.38 -60.45
N LYS A 8 -24.81 41.68 -60.70
CA LYS A 8 -23.61 42.16 -61.42
C LYS A 8 -22.32 41.90 -60.64
N GLN A 9 -22.32 42.09 -59.32
CA GLN A 9 -21.14 41.80 -58.48
C GLN A 9 -20.82 40.31 -58.43
N HIS A 10 -21.81 39.43 -58.31
CA HIS A 10 -21.57 37.98 -58.31
C HIS A 10 -21.07 37.44 -59.66
N LEU A 11 -21.58 37.96 -60.78
CA LEU A 11 -21.10 37.58 -62.12
C LEU A 11 -19.65 38.03 -62.37
N LEU A 12 -19.29 39.21 -61.87
CA LEU A 12 -17.95 39.77 -62.03
C LEU A 12 -16.93 39.03 -61.14
N ILE A 13 -17.31 38.67 -59.91
CA ILE A 13 -16.47 37.86 -59.02
C ILE A 13 -16.26 36.46 -59.61
N THR A 14 -17.31 35.79 -60.07
CA THR A 14 -17.20 34.43 -60.62
C THR A 14 -16.34 34.37 -61.89
N LEU A 15 -16.46 35.35 -62.78
CA LEU A 15 -15.58 35.48 -63.96
C LEU A 15 -14.11 35.71 -63.58
N ILE A 16 -13.83 36.59 -62.61
CA ILE A 16 -12.46 36.84 -62.15
C ILE A 16 -11.86 35.59 -61.50
N THR A 17 -12.61 34.89 -60.66
CA THR A 17 -12.13 33.66 -60.02
C THR A 17 -11.94 32.53 -61.04
N GLY A 18 -12.83 32.41 -62.03
CA GLY A 18 -12.70 31.41 -63.09
C GLY A 18 -11.52 31.68 -64.01
N PHE A 19 -11.26 32.95 -64.35
CA PHE A 19 -10.10 33.32 -65.16
C PHE A 19 -8.78 33.15 -64.39
N SER A 20 -8.76 33.53 -63.11
CA SER A 20 -7.58 33.39 -62.24
C SER A 20 -7.20 31.91 -62.03
N SER A 21 -8.19 31.03 -61.84
CA SER A 21 -7.92 29.60 -61.67
C SER A 21 -7.37 28.95 -62.95
N LEU A 22 -7.86 29.36 -64.11
CA LEU A 22 -7.40 28.86 -65.40
C LEU A 22 -5.97 29.33 -65.71
N MET A 23 -5.65 30.59 -65.42
CA MET A 23 -4.28 31.12 -65.52
C MET A 23 -3.32 30.42 -64.55
N PHE A 24 -3.76 30.12 -63.33
CA PHE A 24 -2.95 29.39 -62.36
C PHE A 24 -2.67 27.95 -62.80
N ALA A 25 -3.66 27.27 -63.40
CA ALA A 25 -3.48 25.93 -63.95
C ALA A 25 -2.48 25.91 -65.13
N VAL A 26 -2.56 26.90 -66.02
CA VAL A 26 -1.58 27.07 -67.13
C VAL A 26 -0.19 27.36 -66.57
N TRP A 27 -0.09 28.18 -65.53
CA TRP A 27 1.19 28.47 -64.88
C TRP A 27 1.82 27.23 -64.23
N ILE A 28 1.03 26.41 -63.53
CA ILE A 28 1.50 25.12 -62.98
C ILE A 28 1.96 24.18 -64.08
N TRP A 29 1.22 24.09 -65.19
CA TRP A 29 1.60 23.20 -66.29
C TRP A 29 2.94 23.62 -66.92
N HIS A 30 3.16 24.92 -67.12
CA HIS A 30 4.42 25.41 -67.68
C HIS A 30 5.55 25.60 -66.66
N TRP A 31 5.27 25.41 -65.36
CA TRP A 31 6.27 25.51 -64.30
C TRP A 31 7.42 24.52 -64.49
N GLN A 32 7.11 23.27 -64.86
CA GLN A 32 8.12 22.24 -65.09
C GLN A 32 9.12 22.64 -66.19
N SER A 33 8.61 23.20 -67.31
CA SER A 33 9.44 23.67 -68.43
C SER A 33 10.25 24.92 -68.07
N PHE A 34 9.66 25.88 -67.34
CA PHE A 34 10.37 27.06 -66.86
C PHE A 34 11.53 26.69 -65.93
N VAL A 35 11.29 25.78 -64.99
CA VAL A 35 12.33 25.29 -64.07
C VAL A 35 13.45 24.60 -64.84
N GLN A 36 13.14 23.72 -65.79
CA GLN A 36 14.18 23.01 -66.54
C GLN A 36 14.98 23.91 -67.47
N GLN A 37 14.35 24.90 -68.10
CA GLN A 37 14.98 25.68 -69.16
C GLN A 37 15.71 26.92 -68.62
N TYR A 38 15.28 27.48 -67.49
CA TYR A 38 15.85 28.72 -66.94
C TYR A 38 16.43 28.56 -65.53
N VAL A 39 15.76 27.85 -64.62
CA VAL A 39 16.20 27.76 -63.22
C VAL A 39 17.35 26.75 -63.09
N TYR A 40 17.17 25.54 -63.61
CA TYR A 40 18.14 24.46 -63.48
C TYR A 40 19.53 24.81 -64.03
N PRO A 41 19.69 25.29 -65.29
CA PRO A 41 21.01 25.63 -65.81
C PRO A 41 21.66 26.77 -65.01
N HIS A 42 20.87 27.74 -64.52
CA HIS A 42 21.40 28.84 -63.72
C HIS A 42 21.90 28.37 -62.35
N VAL A 43 21.09 27.59 -61.63
CA VAL A 43 21.46 27.01 -60.32
C VAL A 43 22.68 26.10 -60.44
N VAL A 44 22.73 25.25 -61.47
CA VAL A 44 23.91 24.38 -61.72
C VAL A 44 25.16 25.21 -62.02
N SER A 45 25.04 26.27 -62.83
CA SER A 45 26.18 27.15 -63.11
C SER A 45 26.69 27.89 -61.86
N GLN A 46 25.80 28.36 -60.98
CA GLN A 46 26.18 28.97 -59.71
C GLN A 46 26.86 27.95 -58.78
N LEU A 47 26.31 26.74 -58.66
CA LEU A 47 26.89 25.68 -57.83
C LEU A 47 28.26 25.19 -58.36
N LEU A 48 28.48 25.22 -59.67
CA LEU A 48 29.79 24.95 -60.28
C LEU A 48 30.77 26.10 -60.02
N GLN A 49 30.32 27.34 -60.14
CA GLN A 49 31.15 28.54 -59.92
C GLN A 49 31.57 28.68 -58.44
N GLU A 50 30.70 28.30 -57.52
CA GLU A 50 30.95 28.26 -56.07
C GLU A 50 31.64 26.96 -55.61
N GLN A 51 32.04 26.09 -56.54
CA GLN A 51 32.79 24.84 -56.29
C GLN A 51 32.05 23.76 -55.47
N TYR A 52 30.73 23.85 -55.33
CA TYR A 52 29.90 22.87 -54.61
C TYR A 52 29.69 21.54 -55.35
N LEU A 53 30.02 21.47 -56.65
CA LEU A 53 29.87 20.27 -57.49
C LEU A 53 31.22 19.65 -57.89
N ARG A 54 32.16 19.53 -56.95
CA ARG A 54 33.39 18.73 -57.15
C ARG A 54 33.06 17.23 -57.03
N ASP A 55 33.71 16.39 -57.85
CA ASP A 55 33.61 14.90 -57.80
C ASP A 55 33.83 14.32 -56.39
N GLN A 56 34.63 15.02 -55.57
CA GLN A 56 34.93 14.64 -54.20
C GLN A 56 33.68 14.66 -53.29
N ILE A 57 32.70 15.54 -53.55
CA ILE A 57 31.43 15.62 -52.80
C ILE A 57 30.49 14.47 -53.22
N GLN A 58 30.45 14.12 -54.51
CA GLN A 58 29.69 12.97 -55.00
C GLN A 58 30.22 11.63 -54.46
N SER A 59 31.52 11.54 -54.16
CA SER A 59 32.13 10.34 -53.59
C SER A 59 31.83 10.10 -52.10
N GLY A 60 31.02 10.95 -51.46
CA GLY A 60 30.57 10.78 -50.07
C GLY A 60 31.66 10.95 -49.02
N LYS A 61 32.77 11.65 -49.34
CA LYS A 61 33.95 11.78 -48.48
C LYS A 61 34.02 13.10 -47.70
N PHE A 62 32.89 13.65 -47.23
CA PHE A 62 32.88 14.72 -46.23
C PHE A 62 31.69 14.63 -45.28
N VAL A 63 31.94 14.89 -43.99
CA VAL A 63 30.93 15.22 -42.97
C VAL A 63 30.95 16.75 -42.85
N SER A 64 29.81 17.40 -43.12
CA SER A 64 29.67 18.86 -42.94
C SER A 64 29.02 19.13 -41.59
N THR A 65 29.66 19.95 -40.75
CA THR A 65 29.10 20.44 -39.48
C THR A 65 29.30 21.94 -39.38
N GLU A 66 28.28 22.68 -38.95
CA GLU A 66 28.25 24.15 -38.90
C GLU A 66 29.11 24.78 -37.76
N ILE A 67 29.93 23.99 -37.06
CA ILE A 67 30.71 24.45 -35.91
C ILE A 67 32.19 24.61 -36.31
N PRO A 68 32.79 25.81 -36.17
CA PRO A 68 34.18 26.10 -36.59
C PRO A 68 35.28 25.37 -35.79
N GLU A 69 34.92 24.59 -34.77
CA GLU A 69 35.83 23.98 -33.78
C GLU A 69 36.58 22.73 -34.30
N PHE A 70 36.18 22.17 -35.45
CA PHE A 70 36.87 21.00 -36.04
C PHE A 70 38.14 21.36 -36.83
N SER A 71 38.43 22.65 -37.01
CA SER A 71 39.66 23.12 -37.66
C SER A 71 40.89 23.11 -36.73
N THR A 72 40.66 22.99 -35.42
CA THR A 72 41.70 22.64 -34.44
C THR A 72 41.88 21.13 -34.45
N SER A 73 43.02 20.65 -34.93
CA SER A 73 43.45 19.27 -34.69
C SER A 73 43.55 19.06 -33.18
N PHE A 74 42.50 18.55 -32.54
CA PHE A 74 42.57 18.07 -31.18
C PHE A 74 43.51 16.87 -31.19
N THR A 75 44.77 17.13 -30.84
CA THR A 75 45.78 16.08 -30.70
C THR A 75 45.43 15.35 -29.41
N LEU A 76 44.68 14.26 -29.55
CA LEU A 76 44.42 13.34 -28.43
C LEU A 76 45.78 12.87 -27.91
N PRO A 77 46.13 13.14 -26.64
CA PRO A 77 47.42 12.77 -26.10
C PRO A 77 47.54 11.25 -26.14
N GLY A 78 48.71 10.73 -26.58
CA GLY A 78 48.89 9.30 -26.84
C GLY A 78 48.52 8.38 -25.67
N LYS A 79 48.63 8.87 -24.43
CA LYS A 79 48.16 8.18 -23.22
C LYS A 79 46.65 7.85 -23.23
N GLU A 80 45.82 8.71 -23.81
CA GLU A 80 44.36 8.51 -23.90
C GLU A 80 44.00 7.52 -25.00
N LEU A 81 44.76 7.51 -26.10
CA LEU A 81 44.62 6.51 -27.17
C LEU A 81 45.09 5.12 -26.71
N ILE A 82 46.19 5.07 -25.96
CA ILE A 82 46.67 3.84 -25.31
C ILE A 82 45.61 3.33 -24.32
N ALA A 83 45.08 4.19 -23.45
CA ALA A 83 44.02 3.83 -22.52
C ALA A 83 42.74 3.34 -23.22
N LEU A 84 42.37 3.93 -24.37
CA LEU A 84 41.26 3.45 -25.21
C LEU A 84 41.54 2.06 -25.78
N SER A 85 42.76 1.82 -26.27
CA SER A 85 43.17 0.51 -26.82
C SER A 85 43.33 -0.59 -25.75
N GLU A 86 43.65 -0.19 -24.52
CA GLU A 86 43.77 -1.06 -23.35
C GLU A 86 42.41 -1.35 -22.68
N GLY A 87 41.30 -0.83 -23.25
CA GLY A 87 39.95 -1.08 -22.73
C GLY A 87 39.65 -0.35 -21.42
N ALA A 88 40.38 0.72 -21.09
CA ALA A 88 40.19 1.49 -19.87
C ALA A 88 38.85 2.26 -19.84
N PHE A 89 38.14 2.33 -20.97
CA PHE A 89 36.83 2.95 -21.10
C PHE A 89 35.78 1.92 -21.49
N VAL A 90 34.66 1.94 -20.77
CA VAL A 90 33.50 1.11 -21.07
C VAL A 90 32.71 1.76 -22.21
N SER A 91 32.25 0.96 -23.16
CA SER A 91 31.35 1.50 -24.20
C SER A 91 30.05 1.98 -23.57
N HIS A 92 29.38 2.94 -24.22
CA HIS A 92 28.10 3.46 -23.75
C HIS A 92 27.04 2.35 -23.59
N GLU A 93 27.03 1.36 -24.49
CA GLU A 93 26.14 0.20 -24.43
C GLU A 93 26.41 -0.67 -23.21
N GLN A 94 27.68 -0.98 -22.92
CA GLN A 94 28.08 -1.74 -21.73
C GLN A 94 27.75 -0.99 -20.44
N LEU A 95 27.84 0.34 -20.43
CA LEU A 95 27.43 1.16 -19.29
C LEU A 95 25.91 1.10 -19.07
N ILE A 96 25.12 1.21 -20.14
CA ILE A 96 23.65 1.07 -20.08
C ILE A 96 23.28 -0.33 -19.59
N GLU A 97 23.92 -1.37 -20.11
CA GLU A 97 23.68 -2.75 -19.70
C GLU A 97 24.00 -2.95 -18.20
N ALA A 98 25.14 -2.44 -17.73
CA ALA A 98 25.52 -2.49 -16.32
C ALA A 98 24.54 -1.73 -15.42
N LEU A 99 24.07 -0.54 -15.85
CA LEU A 99 23.06 0.23 -15.12
C LEU A 99 21.73 -0.53 -15.07
N SER A 100 21.30 -1.12 -16.19
CA SER A 100 20.06 -1.90 -16.24
C SER A 100 20.13 -3.17 -15.37
N SER A 101 21.29 -3.84 -15.34
CA SER A 101 21.53 -5.01 -14.48
C SER A 101 21.54 -4.61 -13.01
N ARG A 102 22.15 -3.47 -12.68
CA ARG A 102 22.13 -2.92 -11.32
C ARG A 102 20.70 -2.64 -10.87
N ASP A 103 19.89 -2.00 -11.71
CA ASP A 103 18.52 -1.64 -11.37
C ASP A 103 17.64 -2.89 -11.20
N ARG A 104 17.79 -3.90 -12.08
CA ARG A 104 17.13 -5.21 -11.88
C ARG A 104 17.50 -5.85 -10.55
N HIS A 105 18.79 -5.90 -10.21
CA HIS A 105 19.22 -6.47 -8.95
C HIS A 105 18.71 -5.67 -7.74
N ARG A 106 18.68 -4.34 -7.85
CA ARG A 106 18.08 -3.49 -6.81
C ARG A 106 16.61 -3.82 -6.62
N ASP A 107 15.85 -3.92 -7.70
CA ASP A 107 14.41 -4.21 -7.64
C ASP A 107 14.15 -5.64 -7.11
N GLU A 108 14.97 -6.62 -7.47
CA GLU A 108 14.94 -7.97 -6.90
C GLU A 108 15.24 -7.99 -5.40
N LEU A 109 16.23 -7.21 -4.95
CA LEU A 109 16.58 -7.05 -3.55
C LEU A 109 15.45 -6.38 -2.77
N GLU A 110 14.87 -5.32 -3.32
CA GLU A 110 13.75 -4.60 -2.72
C GLU A 110 12.52 -5.52 -2.55
N ALA A 111 12.18 -6.29 -3.59
CA ALA A 111 11.11 -7.28 -3.52
C ALA A 111 11.36 -8.36 -2.46
N LYS A 112 12.61 -8.84 -2.33
CA LYS A 112 12.99 -9.80 -1.28
C LYS A 112 12.87 -9.21 0.12
N VAL A 113 13.32 -7.97 0.31
CA VAL A 113 13.22 -7.27 1.60
C VAL A 113 11.75 -7.09 1.98
N GLU A 114 10.89 -6.69 1.05
CA GLU A 114 9.46 -6.55 1.30
C GLU A 114 8.82 -7.90 1.68
N ALA A 115 9.12 -8.97 0.94
CA ALA A 115 8.63 -10.31 1.23
C ALA A 115 9.06 -10.80 2.63
N LEU A 116 10.34 -10.63 2.98
CA LEU A 116 10.86 -10.99 4.30
C LEU A 116 10.23 -10.14 5.41
N THR A 117 9.98 -8.86 5.17
CA THR A 117 9.32 -7.98 6.13
C THR A 117 7.89 -8.44 6.40
N ARG A 118 7.13 -8.79 5.35
CA ARG A 118 5.77 -9.34 5.49
C ARG A 118 5.78 -10.66 6.26
N GLN A 119 6.74 -11.55 5.95
CA GLN A 119 6.89 -12.81 6.65
C GLN A 119 7.25 -12.59 8.13
N GLY A 120 8.12 -11.63 8.44
CA GLY A 120 8.46 -11.25 9.82
C GLY A 120 7.23 -10.82 10.60
N VAL A 121 6.39 -9.96 10.02
CA VAL A 121 5.11 -9.56 10.62
C VAL A 121 4.23 -10.78 10.86
N GLU A 122 4.05 -11.67 9.87
CA GLU A 122 3.22 -12.87 10.05
C GLU A 122 3.71 -13.77 11.20
N VAL A 123 5.03 -13.95 11.32
CA VAL A 123 5.64 -14.73 12.41
C VAL A 123 5.39 -14.07 13.76
N ASP A 124 5.52 -12.74 13.87
CA ASP A 124 5.27 -12.02 15.12
C ASP A 124 3.81 -12.16 15.56
N TRP A 125 2.87 -12.07 14.62
CA TRP A 125 1.44 -12.30 14.90
C TRP A 125 1.17 -13.74 15.35
N ALA A 126 1.78 -14.73 14.69
CA ALA A 126 1.67 -16.13 15.08
C ALA A 126 2.26 -16.40 16.47
N LEU A 127 3.41 -15.81 16.79
CA LEU A 127 4.05 -15.91 18.10
C LEU A 127 3.18 -15.27 19.20
N ALA A 128 2.60 -14.11 18.94
CA ALA A 128 1.69 -13.45 19.86
C ALA A 128 0.46 -14.33 20.15
N ALA A 129 -0.17 -14.88 19.11
CA ALA A 129 -1.33 -15.77 19.25
C ALA A 129 -0.98 -17.05 20.03
N LEU A 130 0.16 -17.67 19.74
CA LEU A 130 0.60 -18.87 20.44
C LEU A 130 0.91 -18.58 21.91
N ASN A 131 1.55 -17.45 22.21
CA ASN A 131 1.80 -17.03 23.59
C ASN A 131 0.50 -16.81 24.36
N THR A 132 -0.51 -16.16 23.76
CA THR A 132 -1.84 -16.01 24.38
C THR A 132 -2.46 -17.38 24.68
N GLN A 133 -2.48 -18.29 23.70
CA GLN A 133 -3.00 -19.65 23.88
C GLN A 133 -2.25 -20.42 24.98
N TYR A 134 -0.93 -20.24 25.07
CA TYR A 134 -0.10 -20.85 26.11
C TYR A 134 -0.45 -20.29 27.51
N GLN A 135 -0.61 -18.98 27.66
CA GLN A 135 -1.01 -18.38 28.93
C GLN A 135 -2.41 -18.84 29.36
N ASP A 136 -3.36 -18.92 28.43
CA ASP A 136 -4.70 -19.44 28.69
C ASP A 136 -4.67 -20.89 29.13
N SER A 137 -3.88 -21.73 28.46
CA SER A 137 -3.72 -23.14 28.82
C SER A 137 -3.08 -23.30 30.19
N LYS A 138 -2.05 -22.51 30.50
CA LYS A 138 -1.41 -22.49 31.82
C LYS A 138 -2.41 -22.08 32.90
N ARG A 139 -3.22 -21.05 32.64
CA ARG A 139 -4.25 -20.58 33.58
C ARG A 139 -5.34 -21.64 33.76
N LEU A 140 -5.83 -22.24 32.69
CA LEU A 140 -6.79 -23.35 32.72
C LEU A 140 -6.27 -24.50 33.59
N LEU A 141 -5.03 -24.94 33.37
CA LEU A 141 -4.40 -26.00 34.16
C LEU A 141 -4.29 -25.62 35.64
N SER A 142 -3.92 -24.38 35.95
CA SER A 142 -3.85 -23.92 37.34
C SER A 142 -5.21 -23.96 38.04
N VAL A 143 -6.28 -23.58 37.33
CA VAL A 143 -7.65 -23.59 37.85
C VAL A 143 -8.15 -25.02 38.03
N VAL A 144 -7.87 -25.92 37.09
CA VAL A 144 -8.24 -27.35 37.20
C VAL A 144 -7.47 -28.05 38.34
N ALA A 145 -6.20 -27.71 38.51
CA ALA A 145 -5.35 -28.25 39.57
C ALA A 145 -5.80 -27.78 40.95
N LEU A 146 -6.08 -26.48 41.11
CA LEU A 146 -6.49 -25.88 42.38
C LEU A 146 -7.99 -26.05 42.67
N GLY A 147 -8.82 -26.28 41.65
CA GLY A 147 -10.28 -26.25 41.78
C GLY A 147 -10.85 -24.85 42.07
N GLU A 148 -10.06 -23.80 41.82
CA GLU A 148 -10.39 -22.42 42.20
C GLU A 148 -10.14 -21.48 41.01
N LEU A 149 -11.17 -20.73 40.63
CA LEU A 149 -11.10 -19.70 39.60
C LEU A 149 -11.24 -18.32 40.25
N LYS A 150 -10.20 -17.49 40.17
CA LYS A 150 -10.24 -16.10 40.64
C LYS A 150 -10.95 -15.23 39.60
N VAL A 151 -11.95 -14.48 40.03
CA VAL A 151 -12.72 -13.56 39.20
C VAL A 151 -12.89 -12.22 39.90
N ARG A 152 -12.91 -11.13 39.12
CA ARG A 152 -13.24 -9.81 39.63
C ARG A 152 -14.72 -9.52 39.41
N LEU A 153 -15.44 -9.30 40.49
CA LEU A 153 -16.88 -9.09 40.49
C LEU A 153 -17.22 -7.61 40.61
N PHE A 154 -18.14 -7.17 39.75
CA PHE A 154 -18.76 -5.85 39.76
C PHE A 154 -20.19 -5.93 40.30
N VAL A 155 -20.67 -4.83 40.85
CA VAL A 155 -22.04 -4.72 41.36
C VAL A 155 -23.01 -4.51 40.19
N SER A 156 -24.13 -5.23 40.21
CA SER A 156 -25.27 -5.05 39.31
C SER A 156 -26.54 -4.75 40.10
N GLU A 157 -27.32 -3.77 39.67
CA GLU A 157 -28.64 -3.47 40.24
C GLU A 157 -29.79 -4.20 39.51
N ARG A 158 -29.46 -5.05 38.54
CA ARG A 158 -30.46 -5.76 37.73
C ARG A 158 -31.08 -6.90 38.53
N LYS A 159 -32.41 -6.87 38.67
CA LYS A 159 -33.18 -7.91 39.38
C LYS A 159 -32.97 -9.32 38.82
N GLU A 160 -32.69 -9.44 37.52
CA GLU A 160 -32.45 -10.72 36.84
C GLU A 160 -31.13 -11.39 37.23
N ASP A 161 -30.18 -10.61 37.75
CA ASP A 161 -28.86 -11.10 38.18
C ASP A 161 -28.93 -11.66 39.62
N ARG A 162 -30.08 -11.54 40.31
CA ARG A 162 -30.23 -12.01 41.69
C ARG A 162 -30.13 -13.54 41.79
N GLY A 163 -29.30 -14.02 42.70
CA GLY A 163 -28.97 -15.43 42.87
C GLY A 163 -28.12 -16.00 41.73
N ARG A 164 -27.57 -15.13 40.85
CA ARG A 164 -26.78 -15.54 39.70
C ARG A 164 -25.46 -14.78 39.62
N ILE A 165 -24.39 -15.49 39.29
CA ILE A 165 -23.14 -14.85 38.88
C ILE A 165 -23.09 -14.76 37.36
N ILE A 166 -22.98 -13.55 36.83
CA ILE A 166 -22.81 -13.35 35.40
C ILE A 166 -21.33 -13.30 35.11
N LEU A 167 -20.82 -14.24 34.32
CA LEU A 167 -19.40 -14.38 34.01
C LEU A 167 -19.12 -14.06 32.55
N ASN A 168 -17.96 -13.44 32.31
CA ASN A 168 -17.55 -13.02 30.98
C ASN A 168 -17.23 -14.21 30.07
N VAL A 169 -18.04 -14.39 29.01
CA VAL A 169 -17.83 -15.45 28.01
C VAL A 169 -16.54 -15.31 27.21
N ASN A 170 -16.00 -14.10 27.10
CA ASN A 170 -14.79 -13.85 26.32
C ASN A 170 -13.52 -14.33 27.02
N ASP A 171 -13.58 -14.62 28.32
CA ASP A 171 -12.48 -15.23 29.05
C ASP A 171 -12.40 -16.73 28.71
N ALA A 172 -11.26 -17.15 28.14
CA ALA A 172 -11.08 -18.52 27.64
C ALA A 172 -11.20 -19.61 28.72
N VAL A 173 -10.94 -19.29 30.00
CA VAL A 173 -11.03 -20.26 31.09
C VAL A 173 -12.47 -20.37 31.58
N ILE A 174 -13.16 -19.24 31.75
CA ILE A 174 -14.60 -19.21 32.06
C ILE A 174 -15.37 -19.96 30.99
N ALA A 175 -15.13 -19.67 29.70
CA ALA A 175 -15.83 -20.29 28.59
C ALA A 175 -15.67 -21.82 28.52
N LYS A 176 -14.56 -22.35 29.05
CA LYS A 176 -14.26 -23.79 29.03
C LYS A 176 -14.71 -24.53 30.29
N LEU A 177 -14.68 -23.88 31.46
CA LEU A 177 -14.92 -24.54 32.74
C LEU A 177 -16.29 -24.28 33.35
N MET A 178 -16.93 -23.19 32.94
CA MET A 178 -18.22 -22.77 33.50
C MET A 178 -19.35 -23.23 32.58
N GLU A 179 -20.46 -23.65 33.19
CA GLU A 179 -21.67 -24.04 32.48
C GLU A 179 -22.80 -23.05 32.78
N ASN A 180 -23.57 -22.69 31.76
CA ASN A 180 -24.72 -21.81 31.93
C ASN A 180 -25.81 -22.55 32.73
N GLY A 181 -26.23 -21.97 33.85
CA GLY A 181 -27.13 -22.60 34.81
C GLY A 181 -26.47 -23.57 35.79
N GLY A 182 -25.15 -23.77 35.72
CA GLY A 182 -24.41 -24.56 36.70
C GLY A 182 -24.41 -23.89 38.08
N GLU A 183 -24.48 -24.68 39.15
CA GLU A 183 -24.42 -24.17 40.52
C GLU A 183 -22.97 -24.12 41.01
N TYR A 184 -22.54 -22.97 41.51
CA TYR A 184 -21.18 -22.76 41.98
C TYR A 184 -21.16 -22.07 43.33
N THR A 185 -20.10 -22.32 44.09
CA THR A 185 -19.85 -21.62 45.35
C THR A 185 -18.87 -20.47 45.11
N LEU A 186 -19.30 -19.24 45.42
CA LEU A 186 -18.42 -18.09 45.48
C LEU A 186 -17.86 -17.94 46.89
N ARG A 187 -16.57 -17.62 46.98
CA ARG A 187 -15.87 -17.40 48.24
C ARG A 187 -15.11 -16.08 48.20
N SER A 188 -15.25 -15.29 49.25
CA SER A 188 -14.48 -14.07 49.49
C SER A 188 -14.29 -13.85 50.98
N ASN A 189 -13.04 -13.64 51.42
CA ASN A 189 -12.69 -13.30 52.81
C ASN A 189 -13.41 -14.13 53.89
N GLY A 190 -13.57 -15.44 53.65
CA GLY A 190 -14.21 -16.39 54.58
C GLY A 190 -15.74 -16.48 54.48
N THR A 191 -16.39 -15.61 53.70
CA THR A 191 -17.82 -15.73 53.37
C THR A 191 -18.00 -16.55 52.10
N CYS A 192 -19.05 -17.37 52.06
CA CYS A 192 -19.39 -18.16 50.89
C CYS A 192 -20.88 -18.06 50.58
N ILE A 193 -21.21 -17.98 49.30
CA ILE A 193 -22.59 -18.00 48.80
C ILE A 193 -22.70 -19.01 47.66
N ARG A 194 -23.87 -19.63 47.50
CA ARG A 194 -24.19 -20.47 46.35
C ARG A 194 -24.99 -19.66 45.34
N VAL A 195 -24.59 -19.74 44.07
CA VAL A 195 -25.20 -19.01 42.97
C VAL A 195 -25.21 -19.87 41.72
N SER A 196 -26.20 -19.64 40.86
CA SER A 196 -26.19 -20.19 39.51
C SER A 196 -25.33 -19.32 38.59
N ALA A 197 -24.53 -19.93 37.72
CA ALA A 197 -23.77 -19.17 36.73
C ALA A 197 -24.65 -18.80 35.53
N ARG A 198 -24.43 -17.60 35.00
CA ARG A 198 -24.89 -17.23 33.66
C ARG A 198 -23.69 -16.71 32.88
N ILE A 199 -23.51 -17.21 31.66
CA ILE A 199 -22.37 -16.86 30.83
C ILE A 199 -22.83 -15.89 29.76
N GLU A 200 -22.31 -14.66 29.79
CA GLU A 200 -22.67 -13.57 28.87
C GLU A 200 -21.43 -12.72 28.57
N SER A 201 -21.48 -11.90 27.53
CA SER A 201 -20.44 -10.88 27.32
C SER A 201 -20.54 -9.82 28.42
N VAL A 202 -19.51 -9.75 29.27
CA VAL A 202 -19.38 -8.72 30.31
C VAL A 202 -18.23 -7.81 29.90
N PHE A 203 -18.48 -6.51 29.89
CA PHE A 203 -17.50 -5.51 29.52
C PHE A 203 -17.33 -4.51 30.67
N ASP A 204 -16.08 -4.12 30.92
CA ASP A 204 -15.70 -3.03 31.81
C ASP A 204 -14.61 -2.20 31.12
N GLU A 205 -14.72 -0.88 31.18
CA GLU A 205 -13.81 0.03 30.47
C GLU A 205 -12.35 -0.06 30.93
N HIS A 206 -12.11 -0.56 32.15
CA HIS A 206 -10.78 -0.63 32.76
C HIS A 206 -10.11 -1.99 32.58
N HIS A 207 -10.78 -2.95 31.92
CA HIS A 207 -10.27 -4.31 31.77
C HIS A 207 -10.29 -4.76 30.31
N PRO A 208 -9.33 -5.62 29.91
CA PRO A 208 -9.39 -6.31 28.63
C PRO A 208 -10.72 -7.05 28.44
N ILE A 209 -11.16 -7.15 27.19
CA ILE A 209 -12.43 -7.81 26.82
C ILE A 209 -12.44 -9.28 27.25
N ASP A 210 -11.28 -9.93 27.30
CA ASP A 210 -11.06 -11.34 27.66
C ASP A 210 -10.72 -11.54 29.15
N ALA A 211 -10.86 -10.51 29.99
CA ALA A 211 -10.54 -10.61 31.40
C ALA A 211 -11.52 -11.50 32.18
N ALA A 212 -11.01 -12.14 33.23
CA ALA A 212 -11.76 -12.95 34.19
C ALA A 212 -12.64 -12.09 35.11
N ILE A 213 -13.66 -11.49 34.53
CA ILE A 213 -14.58 -10.57 35.19
C ILE A 213 -16.00 -11.12 35.21
N GLY A 214 -16.79 -10.62 36.13
CA GLY A 214 -18.21 -10.91 36.21
C GLY A 214 -18.97 -9.85 36.96
N ARG A 215 -20.29 -9.98 36.99
CA ARG A 215 -21.16 -9.13 37.81
C ARG A 215 -22.06 -9.98 38.69
N LEU A 216 -22.41 -9.41 39.83
CA LEU A 216 -23.25 -10.02 40.84
C LEU A 216 -24.28 -9.00 41.31
N HIS A 217 -25.51 -9.45 41.59
CA HIS A 217 -26.54 -8.54 42.10
C HIS A 217 -26.12 -7.90 43.42
N LEU A 218 -26.55 -6.66 43.67
CA LEU A 218 -26.22 -5.88 44.87
C LEU A 218 -26.42 -6.67 46.17
N ASP A 219 -27.55 -7.38 46.33
CA ASP A 219 -27.84 -8.16 47.54
C ASP A 219 -26.81 -9.28 47.77
N ASP A 220 -26.50 -10.03 46.70
CA ASP A 220 -25.58 -11.17 46.76
C ASP A 220 -24.13 -10.68 46.93
N TYR A 221 -23.79 -9.56 46.31
CA TYR A 221 -22.51 -8.87 46.47
C TYR A 221 -22.33 -8.36 47.91
N HIS A 222 -23.38 -7.77 48.47
CA HIS A 222 -23.40 -7.31 49.86
C HIS A 222 -23.21 -8.48 50.83
N GLN A 223 -23.87 -9.63 50.57
CA GLN A 223 -23.69 -10.85 51.34
C GLN A 223 -22.25 -11.37 51.24
N LEU A 224 -21.69 -11.49 50.03
CA LEU A 224 -20.36 -12.04 49.79
C LEU A 224 -19.24 -11.17 50.37
N PHE A 225 -19.34 -9.84 50.26
CA PHE A 225 -18.29 -8.89 50.63
C PHE A 225 -18.57 -8.12 51.92
N ALA A 226 -19.24 -8.76 52.88
CA ALA A 226 -19.44 -8.25 54.24
C ALA A 226 -20.01 -6.81 54.28
N GLY A 227 -20.96 -6.53 53.40
CA GLY A 227 -21.69 -5.28 53.41
C GLY A 227 -21.25 -4.24 52.36
N ALA A 228 -20.28 -4.56 51.50
CA ALA A 228 -19.91 -3.68 50.39
C ALA A 228 -21.11 -3.43 49.45
N ARG A 229 -21.21 -2.22 48.88
CA ARG A 229 -22.30 -1.82 47.98
C ARG A 229 -21.85 -1.34 46.61
N ASP A 230 -20.55 -1.14 46.43
CA ASP A 230 -19.96 -0.58 45.23
C ASP A 230 -18.55 -1.14 44.97
N GLY A 231 -18.00 -0.73 43.83
CA GLY A 231 -16.67 -1.07 43.37
C GLY A 231 -16.57 -2.46 42.73
N SER A 232 -15.32 -2.86 42.50
CA SER A 232 -14.98 -4.20 42.02
C SER A 232 -14.10 -4.91 43.03
N ARG A 233 -14.35 -6.20 43.25
CA ARG A 233 -13.63 -7.00 44.25
C ARG A 233 -13.36 -8.40 43.72
N GLU A 234 -12.27 -8.99 44.19
CA GLU A 234 -11.90 -10.35 43.79
C GLU A 234 -12.67 -11.38 44.62
N ALA A 235 -13.21 -12.38 43.94
CA ALA A 235 -13.81 -13.56 44.53
C ALA A 235 -13.22 -14.82 43.90
N VAL A 236 -13.39 -15.95 44.57
CA VAL A 236 -13.01 -17.26 44.08
C VAL A 236 -14.27 -18.05 43.76
N VAL A 237 -14.41 -18.51 42.53
CA VAL A 237 -15.37 -19.53 42.15
C VAL A 237 -14.75 -20.90 42.43
N VAL A 238 -15.41 -21.69 43.26
CA VAL A 238 -14.96 -23.04 43.63
C VAL A 238 -15.58 -24.05 42.66
N LEU A 239 -14.74 -24.81 41.96
CA LEU A 239 -15.12 -25.76 40.91
C LEU A 239 -15.13 -27.23 41.36
N LYS A 240 -14.44 -27.54 42.46
CA LYS A 240 -14.46 -28.87 43.10
C LYS A 240 -15.09 -28.73 44.46
N GLU A 241 -15.99 -29.64 44.82
CA GLU A 241 -16.64 -29.71 46.13
C GLU A 241 -15.65 -30.07 47.25
N ASP A 242 -14.71 -29.19 47.56
CA ASP A 242 -14.10 -29.17 48.90
C ASP A 242 -15.01 -28.34 49.80
N ALA A 243 -16.21 -28.88 50.04
CA ALA A 243 -17.27 -28.27 50.84
C ALA A 243 -16.90 -28.09 52.33
N GLU A 244 -15.71 -28.52 52.74
CA GLU A 244 -15.27 -28.55 54.15
C GLU A 244 -14.71 -27.21 54.67
N ARG A 245 -14.55 -26.17 53.83
CA ARG A 245 -13.97 -24.88 54.25
C ARG A 245 -14.91 -23.68 54.28
N CYS A 246 -16.22 -23.89 54.08
CA CYS A 246 -17.20 -22.80 54.05
C CYS A 246 -18.30 -23.02 55.10
N VAL A 247 -18.42 -22.09 56.04
CA VAL A 247 -19.65 -21.95 56.83
C VAL A 247 -20.62 -21.15 55.97
N ILE A 248 -21.54 -21.84 55.30
CA ILE A 248 -22.61 -21.20 54.53
C ILE A 248 -23.48 -20.42 55.52
N LYS A 249 -23.55 -19.09 55.34
CA LYS A 249 -24.44 -18.21 56.11
C LYS A 249 -25.72 -17.94 55.34
#